data_AF-A0A166BKH8-F1
#
_entry.id   AF-A0A166BKH8-F1
#
_cell.length_a   1.000
_cell.length_b   1.000
_cell.length_c   1.000
_cell.angle_alpha   90.00
_cell.angle_beta   90.00
_cell.angle_gamma   90.00
#
_symmetry.space_group_name_H-M   'P 1'
#
loop_
_entity.id
_entity.type
_entity.pdbx_description
1 polymer ?
#
loop_
_entity_poly.entity_id
_entity_poly.type
_entity_poly.pdbx_seq_one_letter_code
_entity_poly.pdbx_strand_id
1 'polypeptide(L)'
;MLYHYTSVQMLALILKTKAIRFNKLSKVNDPRDGCPLNQEMNEQIFVSCWIRRSKDSIPMWKLYAGLDGVRIGLPEDMFTTHPTKLPNHEIEVDGQKKQIKQRVITDILRGPHIKKNFETAAPIHYGPKYQKAILYGPDDINYQPDDLRHVHYTVLKSDEFHKVGLKKHADWAFEQEVRFRIPAGSLVTQKPQQTLKVDGDYIDVGLKEEAFKNIEILTGPANSTANLIIAKALLRDHEIGGEPQKSKIQIRDY
;
A
#
# COMPACT_ATOMS: atom_id res chain seq x y z
N MET A 1 -6.60 13.69 0.13
CA MET A 1 -5.14 13.49 0.10
C MET A 1 -4.80 12.34 1.02
N LEU A 2 -3.84 11.50 0.63
CA LEU A 2 -3.29 10.40 1.41
C LEU A 2 -1.79 10.65 1.59
N TYR A 3 -1.29 10.33 2.77
CA TYR A 3 0.10 10.62 3.14
C TYR A 3 0.89 9.35 3.42
N HIS A 4 2.15 9.33 2.97
CA HIS A 4 3.08 8.22 3.17
C HIS A 4 4.43 8.76 3.65
N TYR A 5 4.93 8.20 4.75
CA TYR A 5 6.20 8.59 5.38
C TYR A 5 7.31 7.71 4.82
N THR A 6 8.40 8.33 4.37
CA THR A 6 9.52 7.60 3.78
C THR A 6 10.82 8.40 3.85
N SER A 7 11.92 7.82 3.38
CA SER A 7 13.20 8.53 3.32
C SER A 7 13.33 9.37 2.04
N VAL A 8 14.25 10.33 2.04
CA VAL A 8 14.52 11.15 0.83
C VAL A 8 15.06 10.29 -0.33
N GLN A 9 15.77 9.20 -0.02
CA GLN A 9 16.24 8.24 -1.02
C GLN A 9 15.08 7.50 -1.68
N MET A 10 14.08 7.10 -0.89
CA MET A 10 12.87 6.48 -1.43
C MET A 10 12.03 7.46 -2.23
N LEU A 11 11.96 8.74 -1.82
CA LEU A 11 11.37 9.80 -2.65
C LEU A 11 12.06 9.87 -4.03
N ALA A 12 13.39 9.85 -4.08
CA ALA A 12 14.12 9.85 -5.35
C ALA A 12 13.72 8.65 -6.24
N LEU A 13 13.57 7.46 -5.65
CA LEU A 13 13.12 6.27 -6.38
C LEU A 13 11.68 6.42 -6.88
N ILE A 14 10.75 6.90 -6.06
CA ILE A 14 9.35 7.13 -6.43
C ILE A 14 9.26 8.12 -7.60
N LEU A 15 10.03 9.22 -7.54
CA LEU A 15 10.02 10.21 -8.61
C LEU A 15 10.66 9.68 -9.89
N LYS A 16 11.74 8.90 -9.78
CA LYS A 16 12.41 8.27 -10.91
C LYS A 16 11.54 7.25 -11.62
N THR A 17 10.80 6.44 -10.88
CA THR A 17 9.97 5.37 -11.44
C THR A 17 8.54 5.81 -11.72
N LYS A 18 8.11 6.95 -11.18
CA LYS A 18 6.71 7.41 -11.13
C LYS A 18 5.77 6.35 -10.57
N ALA A 19 6.23 5.60 -9.57
CA ALA A 19 5.53 4.41 -9.08
C ALA A 19 5.48 4.34 -7.57
N ILE A 20 4.39 3.76 -7.06
CA ILE A 20 4.25 3.36 -5.67
C ILE A 20 4.43 1.86 -5.56
N ARG A 21 5.27 1.46 -4.62
CA ARG A 21 5.45 0.06 -4.26
C ARG A 21 4.31 -0.41 -3.36
N PHE A 22 3.71 -1.53 -3.74
CA PHE A 22 2.85 -2.34 -2.92
C PHE A 22 3.68 -3.50 -2.39
N ASN A 23 3.90 -3.57 -1.08
CA ASN A 23 4.64 -4.67 -0.47
C ASN A 23 3.70 -5.83 -0.17
N LYS A 24 4.22 -7.04 -0.23
CA LYS A 24 3.50 -8.22 0.24
C LYS A 24 3.09 -8.02 1.70
N LEU A 25 1.86 -8.41 2.05
CA LEU A 25 1.27 -8.16 3.35
C LEU A 25 2.08 -8.80 4.48
N SER A 26 2.72 -9.95 4.25
CA SER A 26 3.62 -10.57 5.24
C SER A 26 4.92 -9.80 5.52
N LYS A 27 5.18 -8.70 4.79
CA LYS A 27 6.38 -7.84 4.94
C LYS A 27 6.07 -6.51 5.61
N VAL A 28 4.84 -6.29 6.08
CA VAL A 28 4.49 -5.08 6.85
C VAL A 28 4.93 -5.20 8.31
N ASN A 29 4.78 -4.11 9.07
CA ASN A 29 5.35 -3.96 10.40
C ASN A 29 4.66 -4.77 11.51
N ASP A 30 3.35 -5.01 11.42
CA ASP A 30 2.66 -5.88 12.37
C ASP A 30 2.75 -7.34 11.90
N PRO A 31 3.46 -8.24 12.60
CA PRO A 31 3.46 -9.65 12.24
C PRO A 31 2.08 -10.30 12.40
N ARG A 32 1.15 -9.64 13.10
CA ARG A 32 -0.26 -10.03 13.21
C ARG A 32 -1.14 -9.45 12.10
N ASP A 33 -0.60 -8.59 11.22
CA ASP A 33 -1.36 -8.01 10.10
C ASP A 33 -1.86 -9.11 9.17
N GLY A 34 -3.09 -8.94 8.67
CA GLY A 34 -3.65 -9.76 7.62
C GLY A 34 -4.66 -10.80 8.10
N CYS A 35 -4.51 -12.06 7.68
CA CYS A 35 -5.36 -13.15 8.15
C CYS A 35 -4.59 -13.94 9.22
N PRO A 36 -4.87 -13.73 10.53
CA PRO A 36 -4.14 -14.37 11.62
C PRO A 36 -4.28 -15.89 11.61
N LEU A 37 -5.30 -16.39 10.91
CA LEU A 37 -5.70 -17.79 10.86
C LEU A 37 -5.25 -18.49 9.56
N ASN A 38 -4.77 -17.72 8.57
CA ASN A 38 -4.15 -18.27 7.36
C ASN A 38 -3.04 -17.34 6.89
N GLN A 39 -1.84 -17.51 7.45
CA GLN A 39 -0.65 -16.75 7.08
C GLN A 39 -0.29 -16.91 5.59
N GLU A 40 -0.68 -18.00 4.93
CA GLU A 40 -0.48 -18.17 3.49
C GLU A 40 -1.21 -17.11 2.68
N MET A 41 -2.30 -16.53 3.19
CA MET A 41 -3.01 -15.44 2.53
C MET A 41 -2.28 -14.12 2.60
N ASN A 42 -1.46 -13.91 3.63
CA ASN A 42 -0.59 -12.75 3.71
C ASN A 42 0.47 -12.79 2.60
N GLU A 43 0.82 -13.98 2.12
CA GLU A 43 1.68 -14.17 0.95
C GLU A 43 0.99 -13.88 -0.39
N GLN A 44 -0.36 -13.80 -0.40
CA GLN A 44 -1.17 -13.60 -1.61
C GLN A 44 -1.67 -12.16 -1.77
N ILE A 45 -1.44 -11.26 -0.81
CA ILE A 45 -1.93 -9.88 -0.87
C ILE A 45 -0.76 -8.92 -0.89
N PHE A 46 -0.82 -7.95 -1.80
CA PHE A 46 0.09 -6.81 -1.86
C PHE A 46 -0.63 -5.55 -1.38
N VAL A 47 0.00 -4.77 -0.52
CA VAL A 47 -0.60 -3.60 0.12
C VAL A 47 0.26 -2.36 -0.03
N SER A 48 -0.40 -1.21 -0.13
CA SER A 48 0.23 0.10 0.00
C SER A 48 -0.46 0.86 1.12
N CYS A 49 0.33 1.31 2.09
CA CYS A 49 -0.10 1.81 3.40
C CYS A 49 0.01 3.34 3.47
N TRP A 50 -1.09 3.99 3.85
CA TRP A 50 -1.26 5.44 3.83
C TRP A 50 -1.99 5.95 5.07
N ILE A 51 -2.05 7.27 5.22
CA ILE A 51 -2.83 7.93 6.27
C ILE A 51 -3.69 9.05 5.65
N ARG A 52 -4.90 9.28 6.16
CA ARG A 52 -5.77 10.40 5.74
C ARG A 52 -5.49 11.71 6.49
N ARG A 53 -4.96 11.61 7.70
CA ARG A 53 -4.67 12.74 8.57
C ARG A 53 -3.56 13.63 7.99
N SER A 54 -3.90 14.89 7.72
CA SER A 54 -2.95 15.89 7.20
C SER A 54 -1.90 16.33 8.22
N LYS A 55 -2.24 16.39 9.51
CA LYS A 55 -1.27 16.70 10.57
C LYS A 55 -0.27 15.55 10.73
N ASP A 56 1.02 15.87 10.67
CA ASP A 56 2.08 14.89 10.89
C ASP A 56 2.26 14.53 12.37
N SER A 57 3.01 13.45 12.65
CA SER A 57 3.19 12.98 14.02
C SER A 57 4.57 12.36 14.26
N ILE A 58 5.12 12.61 15.46
CA ILE A 58 6.42 12.07 15.88
C ILE A 58 6.47 10.53 15.81
N PRO A 59 5.44 9.76 16.25
CA PRO A 59 5.46 8.31 16.13
C PRO A 59 5.62 7.83 14.69
N MET A 60 4.92 8.45 13.73
CA MET A 60 5.02 8.06 12.31
C MET A 60 6.38 8.41 11.71
N TRP A 61 6.94 9.58 12.06
CA TRP A 61 8.30 9.93 11.67
C TRP A 61 9.30 8.88 12.16
N LYS A 62 9.28 8.54 13.45
CA LYS A 62 10.21 7.56 14.04
C LYS A 62 10.06 6.16 13.46
N LEU A 63 8.84 5.75 13.14
CA LEU A 63 8.57 4.39 12.68
C LEU A 63 8.88 4.18 11.19
N TYR A 64 8.69 5.20 10.34
CA TYR A 64 8.71 5.00 8.89
C TYR A 64 9.71 5.84 8.08
N ALA A 65 10.18 6.97 8.61
CA ALA A 65 10.94 7.94 7.80
C ALA A 65 12.23 8.46 8.47
N GLY A 66 12.35 8.36 9.79
CA GLY A 66 13.28 9.17 10.57
C GLY A 66 12.74 10.58 10.81
N LEU A 67 13.26 11.26 11.84
CA LEU A 67 12.87 12.64 12.15
C LEU A 67 13.35 13.64 11.07
N ASP A 68 14.29 13.23 10.23
CA ASP A 68 14.83 13.99 9.11
C ASP A 68 14.27 13.54 7.75
N GLY A 69 13.42 12.52 7.70
CA GLY A 69 12.86 11.98 6.46
C GLY A 69 11.88 12.91 5.75
N VAL A 70 11.07 12.33 4.86
CA VAL A 70 10.04 13.06 4.12
C VAL A 70 8.69 12.37 4.22
N ARG A 71 7.63 13.12 4.00
CA ARG A 71 6.27 12.60 3.84
C ARG A 71 5.73 13.09 2.52
N ILE A 72 5.29 12.16 1.69
CA ILE A 72 4.64 12.46 0.42
C ILE A 72 3.13 12.51 0.62
N GLY A 73 2.45 13.40 -0.12
CA GLY A 73 0.98 13.50 -0.21
C GLY A 73 0.52 13.27 -1.64
N LEU A 74 -0.41 12.36 -1.85
CA LEU A 74 -1.02 12.04 -3.15
C LEU A 74 -2.55 11.93 -3.07
N PRO A 75 -3.31 12.27 -4.13
CA PRO A 75 -4.76 12.16 -4.11
C PRO A 75 -5.21 10.69 -3.98
N GLU A 76 -6.42 10.44 -3.50
CA GLU A 76 -6.93 9.06 -3.38
C GLU A 76 -7.08 8.35 -4.73
N ASP A 77 -7.27 9.13 -5.79
CA ASP A 77 -7.37 8.65 -7.17
C ASP A 77 -6.02 8.72 -7.91
N MET A 78 -4.93 8.32 -7.23
CA MET A 78 -3.56 8.43 -7.76
C MET A 78 -3.20 7.40 -8.83
N PHE A 79 -4.00 6.36 -9.03
CA PHE A 79 -3.69 5.23 -9.91
C PHE A 79 -4.60 5.16 -11.13
N THR A 80 -4.05 4.81 -12.29
CA THR A 80 -4.83 4.58 -13.51
C THR A 80 -5.74 3.37 -13.33
N THR A 81 -7.03 3.63 -13.14
CA THR A 81 -8.04 2.60 -12.87
C THR A 81 -9.26 2.73 -13.78
N HIS A 82 -9.90 1.59 -14.05
CA HIS A 82 -11.15 1.49 -14.80
C HIS A 82 -12.23 0.80 -13.97
N PRO A 83 -13.52 1.12 -14.19
CA PRO A 83 -14.62 0.38 -13.60
C PRO A 83 -14.53 -1.12 -13.93
N THR A 84 -14.84 -1.96 -12.95
CA THR A 84 -15.01 -3.40 -13.16
C THR A 84 -16.49 -3.76 -13.26
N LYS A 85 -16.81 -4.83 -14.00
CA LYS A 85 -18.17 -5.41 -14.01
C LYS A 85 -18.46 -6.22 -12.75
N LEU A 86 -17.45 -6.50 -11.93
CA LEU A 86 -17.62 -7.22 -10.67
C LEU A 86 -18.33 -6.31 -9.64
N PRO A 87 -19.32 -6.81 -8.90
CA PRO A 87 -20.05 -6.01 -7.92
C PRO A 87 -19.14 -5.64 -6.75
N ASN A 88 -19.28 -4.42 -6.19
CA ASN A 88 -18.59 -4.08 -4.95
C ASN A 88 -18.96 -5.06 -3.82
N HIS A 89 -18.04 -5.25 -2.89
CA HIS A 89 -18.29 -6.10 -1.72
C HIS A 89 -18.83 -5.28 -0.56
N GLU A 90 -19.55 -5.93 0.36
CA GLU A 90 -19.98 -5.34 1.62
C GLU A 90 -19.30 -6.10 2.75
N ILE A 91 -18.75 -5.36 3.71
CA ILE A 91 -18.21 -5.89 4.96
C ILE A 91 -18.90 -5.25 6.14
N GLU A 92 -18.92 -5.94 7.26
CA GLU A 92 -19.38 -5.39 8.52
C GLU A 92 -18.16 -4.96 9.36
N VAL A 93 -18.17 -3.71 9.81
CA VAL A 93 -17.17 -3.11 10.68
C VAL A 93 -17.92 -2.46 11.82
N ASP A 94 -17.75 -2.97 13.04
CA ASP A 94 -18.36 -2.46 14.26
C ASP A 94 -19.90 -2.30 14.17
N GLY A 95 -20.56 -3.31 13.57
CA GLY A 95 -22.01 -3.32 13.36
C GLY A 95 -22.49 -2.44 12.19
N GLN A 96 -21.58 -1.77 11.47
CA GLN A 96 -21.91 -0.95 10.32
C GLN A 96 -21.48 -1.61 9.01
N LYS A 97 -22.37 -1.56 8.02
CA LYS A 97 -22.09 -2.03 6.66
C LYS A 97 -21.23 -1.02 5.91
N LYS A 98 -20.04 -1.45 5.47
CA LYS A 98 -19.10 -0.66 4.67
C LYS A 98 -18.93 -1.32 3.30
N GLN A 99 -19.01 -0.51 2.24
CA GLN A 99 -18.71 -0.99 0.89
C GLN A 99 -17.20 -0.99 0.63
N ILE A 100 -16.69 -2.11 0.13
CA ILE A 100 -15.35 -2.24 -0.42
C ILE A 100 -15.44 -2.10 -1.94
N LYS A 101 -14.96 -0.95 -2.42
CA LYS A 101 -14.91 -0.65 -3.85
C LYS A 101 -13.80 -1.47 -4.51
N GLN A 102 -14.08 -1.95 -5.71
CA GLN A 102 -13.08 -2.57 -6.57
C GLN A 102 -12.98 -1.88 -7.92
N ARG A 103 -11.75 -1.79 -8.43
CA ARG A 103 -11.44 -1.22 -9.75
C ARG A 103 -10.41 -2.09 -10.44
N VAL A 104 -10.35 -2.02 -11.75
CA VAL A 104 -9.26 -2.62 -12.52
C VAL A 104 -8.13 -1.61 -12.59
N ILE A 105 -6.94 -1.96 -12.12
CA ILE A 105 -5.72 -1.17 -12.32
C ILE A 105 -4.98 -1.70 -13.54
N THR A 106 -4.38 -0.84 -14.36
CA THR A 106 -3.75 -1.23 -15.65
C THR A 106 -2.27 -0.89 -15.78
N ASP A 107 -1.73 -0.08 -14.87
CA ASP A 107 -0.36 0.42 -14.95
C ASP A 107 0.58 -0.28 -13.96
N ILE A 108 0.75 -1.59 -14.13
CA ILE A 108 1.65 -2.39 -13.29
C ILE A 108 3.00 -2.48 -14.00
N LEU A 109 3.98 -1.79 -13.43
CA LEU A 109 5.30 -1.63 -14.03
C LEU A 109 6.21 -2.80 -13.72
N ARG A 110 6.10 -3.34 -12.50
CA ARG A 110 6.86 -4.50 -12.01
C ARG A 110 6.00 -5.32 -11.05
N GLY A 111 6.16 -6.63 -11.04
CA GLY A 111 5.40 -7.52 -10.17
C GLY A 111 6.16 -8.81 -9.83
N PRO A 112 5.67 -9.58 -8.85
CA PRO A 112 6.29 -10.84 -8.43
C PRO A 112 6.16 -11.88 -9.55
N HIS A 113 7.01 -12.90 -9.60
CA HIS A 113 6.75 -14.07 -10.43
C HIS A 113 5.67 -14.94 -9.77
N ILE A 114 4.63 -15.32 -10.50
CA ILE A 114 3.53 -16.14 -9.96
C ILE A 114 3.53 -17.50 -10.65
N LYS A 115 3.71 -18.57 -9.88
CA LYS A 115 3.65 -19.95 -10.39
C LYS A 115 2.36 -20.60 -9.90
N LYS A 116 1.73 -21.39 -10.77
CA LYS A 116 0.66 -22.31 -10.35
C LYS A 116 1.30 -23.47 -9.61
N ASN A 117 0.72 -23.91 -8.50
CA ASN A 117 1.07 -25.19 -7.90
C ASN A 117 0.53 -26.33 -8.79
N PHE A 118 1.30 -26.72 -9.80
CA PHE A 118 1.16 -28.04 -10.42
C PHE A 118 2.50 -28.76 -10.20
N GLU A 119 2.47 -29.95 -9.61
CA GLU A 119 3.64 -30.80 -9.44
C GLU A 119 4.29 -31.22 -10.77
N THR A 120 3.72 -30.87 -11.92
CA THR A 120 4.20 -31.34 -13.24
C THR A 120 4.10 -30.34 -14.40
N ALA A 121 3.69 -29.08 -14.19
CA ALA A 121 3.62 -28.11 -15.28
C ALA A 121 4.77 -27.10 -15.21
N ALA A 122 5.43 -26.87 -16.35
CA ALA A 122 6.50 -25.88 -16.49
C ALA A 122 6.08 -24.55 -15.84
N PRO A 123 6.97 -23.88 -15.07
CA PRO A 123 6.67 -22.61 -14.43
C PRO A 123 6.13 -21.63 -15.48
N ILE A 124 4.87 -21.21 -15.32
CA ILE A 124 4.33 -20.13 -16.15
C ILE A 124 5.13 -18.88 -15.79
N HIS A 125 6.07 -18.52 -16.65
CA HIS A 125 6.79 -17.28 -16.55
C HIS A 125 5.86 -16.18 -17.01
N TYR A 126 5.20 -15.53 -16.05
CA TYR A 126 4.65 -14.22 -16.32
C TYR A 126 5.85 -13.28 -16.45
N GLY A 127 6.32 -13.14 -17.70
CA GLY A 127 7.11 -11.99 -18.13
C GLY A 127 6.24 -10.71 -18.07
N PRO A 128 6.58 -9.64 -18.81
CA PRO A 128 6.06 -8.26 -18.63
C PRO A 128 4.54 -8.03 -18.92
N LYS A 129 3.65 -8.95 -18.57
CA LYS A 129 2.21 -8.96 -18.87
C LYS A 129 1.33 -8.92 -17.61
N TYR A 130 1.73 -8.21 -16.56
CA TYR A 130 0.77 -7.73 -15.56
C TYR A 130 -0.04 -6.57 -16.15
N GLN A 131 -0.83 -6.78 -17.20
CA GLN A 131 -1.56 -5.69 -17.87
C GLN A 131 -2.70 -5.15 -17.01
N LYS A 132 -3.16 -5.92 -16.02
CA LYS A 132 -4.19 -5.48 -15.10
C LYS A 132 -4.26 -6.32 -13.82
N ALA A 133 -4.79 -5.72 -12.76
CA ALA A 133 -5.18 -6.40 -11.52
C ALA A 133 -6.46 -5.79 -10.94
N ILE A 134 -7.02 -6.46 -9.94
CA ILE A 134 -8.07 -5.86 -9.11
C ILE A 134 -7.40 -5.06 -7.99
N LEU A 135 -7.77 -3.78 -7.90
CA LEU A 135 -7.40 -2.88 -6.82
C LEU A 135 -8.60 -2.70 -5.89
N TYR A 136 -8.41 -3.03 -4.62
CA TYR A 136 -9.30 -2.63 -3.52
C TYR A 136 -8.78 -1.38 -2.83
N GLY A 137 -9.69 -0.60 -2.26
CA GLY A 137 -9.38 0.56 -1.45
C GLY A 137 -9.36 1.90 -2.20
N PRO A 138 -8.91 2.97 -1.53
CA PRO A 138 -8.30 2.96 -0.19
C PRO A 138 -9.33 2.71 0.93
N ASP A 139 -9.05 1.77 1.84
CA ASP A 139 -9.94 1.40 2.96
C ASP A 139 -9.25 1.55 4.31
N ASP A 140 -9.94 2.13 5.30
CA ASP A 140 -9.44 2.27 6.67
C ASP A 140 -9.32 0.92 7.37
N ILE A 141 -8.28 0.79 8.19
CA ILE A 141 -8.02 -0.37 9.04
C ILE A 141 -8.95 -0.38 10.26
N ASN A 142 -9.51 -1.55 10.57
CA ASN A 142 -10.22 -1.81 11.81
C ASN A 142 -9.23 -2.29 12.89
N TYR A 143 -9.18 -1.56 14.01
CA TYR A 143 -8.27 -1.81 15.12
C TYR A 143 -9.00 -2.50 16.26
N GLN A 144 -8.53 -3.69 16.69
CA GLN A 144 -9.22 -4.52 17.69
C GLN A 144 -8.31 -4.93 18.86
N PRO A 145 -8.80 -4.89 20.12
CA PRO A 145 -7.98 -4.99 21.32
C PRO A 145 -7.45 -6.38 21.67
N ASP A 146 -8.10 -7.47 21.24
CA ASP A 146 -7.61 -8.85 21.27
C ASP A 146 -8.78 -9.78 20.90
N ASP A 147 -8.77 -10.37 19.69
CA ASP A 147 -9.20 -11.76 19.43
C ASP A 147 -8.97 -12.19 17.97
N LEU A 148 -7.82 -11.82 17.39
CA LEU A 148 -7.48 -12.22 16.02
C LEU A 148 -7.37 -13.76 15.86
N ARG A 149 -7.34 -14.52 16.96
CA ARG A 149 -7.08 -15.97 17.02
C ARG A 149 -8.32 -16.86 16.91
N HIS A 150 -9.55 -16.35 17.02
CA HIS A 150 -10.75 -17.21 17.17
C HIS A 150 -11.77 -17.16 16.04
N VAL A 151 -11.47 -16.53 14.90
CA VAL A 151 -12.35 -16.69 13.74
C VAL A 151 -12.00 -17.97 13.01
N HIS A 152 -12.76 -19.05 13.22
CA HIS A 152 -12.70 -20.22 12.35
C HIS A 152 -13.12 -19.86 10.93
N TYR A 153 -12.23 -19.23 10.16
CA TYR A 153 -12.34 -19.19 8.72
C TYR A 153 -11.83 -20.54 8.22
N THR A 154 -12.75 -21.47 8.02
CA THR A 154 -12.55 -22.61 7.11
C THR A 154 -12.00 -22.02 5.82
N VAL A 155 -10.75 -22.33 5.45
CA VAL A 155 -10.04 -21.97 4.20
C VAL A 155 -10.74 -20.83 3.46
N LEU A 156 -10.36 -19.57 3.70
CA LEU A 156 -10.98 -18.41 3.05
C LEU A 156 -11.12 -18.72 1.56
N LYS A 157 -12.38 -18.72 1.11
CA LYS A 157 -12.68 -19.01 -0.28
C LYS A 157 -12.11 -17.89 -1.12
N SER A 158 -11.81 -18.22 -2.37
CA SER A 158 -11.29 -17.31 -3.38
C SER A 158 -11.97 -15.93 -3.44
N ASP A 159 -13.25 -15.86 -3.11
CA ASP A 159 -14.08 -14.67 -3.17
C ASP A 159 -13.94 -13.73 -1.95
N GLU A 160 -13.16 -14.09 -0.93
CA GLU A 160 -13.03 -13.33 0.32
C GLU A 160 -11.74 -12.51 0.45
N PHE A 161 -10.89 -12.46 -0.58
CA PHE A 161 -9.66 -11.64 -0.57
C PHE A 161 -9.91 -10.15 -0.27
N HIS A 162 -11.11 -9.64 -0.56
CA HIS A 162 -11.52 -8.27 -0.25
C HIS A 162 -11.53 -7.96 1.25
N LYS A 163 -11.54 -8.97 2.14
CA LYS A 163 -11.54 -8.81 3.61
C LYS A 163 -10.12 -8.82 4.21
N VAL A 164 -9.14 -9.36 3.50
CA VAL A 164 -7.77 -9.55 4.01
C VAL A 164 -7.04 -8.21 4.13
N GLY A 165 -6.25 -8.06 5.19
CA GLY A 165 -5.43 -6.87 5.43
C GLY A 165 -6.20 -5.65 5.94
N LEU A 166 -7.45 -5.81 6.42
CA LEU A 166 -8.27 -4.72 6.99
C LEU A 166 -8.35 -4.72 8.51
N LYS A 167 -7.68 -5.66 9.18
CA LYS A 167 -7.69 -5.76 10.64
C LYS A 167 -6.26 -5.65 11.14
N LYS A 168 -6.09 -4.91 12.22
CA LYS A 168 -4.81 -4.74 12.93
C LYS A 168 -5.07 -4.69 14.43
N HIS A 169 -4.06 -5.03 15.23
CA HIS A 169 -4.22 -4.96 16.68
C HIS A 169 -4.35 -3.52 17.17
N ALA A 170 -5.10 -3.27 18.24
CA ALA A 170 -5.35 -1.93 18.78
C ALA A 170 -4.08 -1.17 19.20
N ASP A 171 -2.98 -1.88 19.51
CA ASP A 171 -1.66 -1.25 19.77
C ASP A 171 -1.20 -0.36 18.61
N TRP A 172 -1.62 -0.67 17.38
CA TRP A 172 -1.24 0.06 16.17
C TRP A 172 -2.25 1.15 15.78
N ALA A 173 -3.29 1.40 16.59
CA ALA A 173 -4.37 2.35 16.28
C ALA A 173 -3.87 3.80 16.05
N PHE A 174 -2.70 4.14 16.59
CA PHE A 174 -2.09 5.46 16.39
C PHE A 174 -1.70 5.74 14.94
N GLU A 175 -1.51 4.70 14.11
CA GLU A 175 -1.13 4.84 12.71
C GLU A 175 -2.26 5.41 11.85
N GLN A 176 -3.52 5.14 12.22
CA GLN A 176 -4.71 5.56 11.49
C GLN A 176 -4.62 5.18 10.00
N GLU A 177 -4.22 3.94 9.77
CA GLU A 177 -3.79 3.42 8.50
C GLU A 177 -4.97 3.23 7.54
N VAL A 178 -4.70 3.50 6.26
CA VAL A 178 -5.58 3.27 5.13
C VAL A 178 -4.81 2.48 4.08
N ARG A 179 -5.40 1.41 3.54
CA ARG A 179 -4.71 0.51 2.61
C ARG A 179 -5.36 0.46 1.24
N PHE A 180 -4.52 0.49 0.22
CA PHE A 180 -4.82 -0.12 -1.08
C PHE A 180 -4.33 -1.56 -1.06
N ARG A 181 -5.06 -2.46 -1.74
CA ARG A 181 -4.78 -3.90 -1.70
C ARG A 181 -4.96 -4.54 -3.07
N ILE A 182 -4.01 -5.38 -3.48
CA ILE A 182 -4.01 -6.13 -4.74
C ILE A 182 -3.81 -7.62 -4.42
N PRO A 183 -4.81 -8.48 -4.65
CA PRO A 183 -4.63 -9.92 -4.56
C PRO A 183 -3.79 -10.47 -5.72
N ALA A 184 -2.83 -11.33 -5.43
CA ALA A 184 -1.96 -11.98 -6.41
C ALA A 184 -2.76 -12.75 -7.46
N GLY A 185 -3.86 -13.42 -7.06
CA GLY A 185 -4.74 -14.12 -7.99
C GLY A 185 -5.37 -13.22 -9.07
N SER A 186 -5.54 -11.93 -8.78
CA SER A 186 -6.10 -10.97 -9.74
C SER A 186 -5.13 -10.62 -10.87
N LEU A 187 -3.81 -10.80 -10.67
CA LEU A 187 -2.77 -10.55 -11.67
C LEU A 187 -2.77 -11.57 -12.81
N VAL A 188 -3.28 -12.78 -12.55
CA VAL A 188 -3.22 -13.91 -13.48
C VAL A 188 -4.59 -14.27 -14.08
N THR A 189 -5.57 -13.36 -13.98
CA THR A 189 -6.94 -13.47 -14.56
C THR A 189 -7.71 -14.74 -14.20
N GLN A 190 -7.33 -15.42 -13.12
CA GLN A 190 -7.99 -16.65 -12.70
C GLN A 190 -9.02 -16.38 -11.62
N LYS A 191 -10.05 -17.23 -11.60
CA LYS A 191 -10.88 -17.37 -10.40
C LYS A 191 -9.94 -17.69 -9.23
N PRO A 192 -9.97 -16.94 -8.12
CA PRO A 192 -8.99 -17.00 -7.03
C PRO A 192 -8.90 -18.34 -6.23
N GLN A 193 -9.33 -19.47 -6.81
CA GLN A 193 -9.59 -20.77 -6.17
C GLN A 193 -8.38 -21.70 -6.04
N GLN A 194 -7.18 -21.28 -6.44
CA GLN A 194 -5.98 -22.13 -6.40
C GLN A 194 -4.87 -21.45 -5.61
N THR A 195 -4.20 -22.21 -4.74
CA THR A 195 -2.99 -21.75 -4.04
C THR A 195 -1.91 -21.43 -5.07
N LEU A 196 -1.53 -20.15 -5.15
CA LEU A 196 -0.48 -19.68 -6.04
C LEU A 196 0.84 -19.60 -5.28
N LYS A 197 1.95 -19.98 -5.92
CA LYS A 197 3.28 -19.68 -5.39
C LYS A 197 3.69 -18.30 -5.90
N VAL A 198 3.74 -17.32 -4.99
CA VAL A 198 4.11 -15.93 -5.30
C VAL A 198 5.58 -15.73 -4.93
N ASP A 199 6.43 -15.67 -5.95
CA ASP A 199 7.87 -15.48 -5.85
C ASP A 199 8.21 -14.00 -6.09
N GLY A 200 8.39 -13.27 -5.00
CA GLY A 200 8.59 -11.82 -5.00
C GLY A 200 7.76 -11.14 -3.91
N ASP A 201 8.27 -10.01 -3.44
CA ASP A 201 7.74 -9.34 -2.24
C ASP A 201 7.06 -8.01 -2.55
N TYR A 202 6.97 -7.61 -3.82
CA TYR A 202 6.32 -6.36 -4.19
C TYR A 202 5.72 -6.30 -5.59
N ILE A 203 4.84 -5.32 -5.79
CA ILE A 203 4.36 -4.84 -7.09
C ILE A 203 4.63 -3.33 -7.15
N ASP A 204 5.26 -2.85 -8.23
CA ASP A 204 5.39 -1.41 -8.47
C ASP A 204 4.28 -0.97 -9.42
N VAL A 205 3.50 0.01 -8.97
CA VAL A 205 2.28 0.48 -9.64
C VAL A 205 2.46 1.94 -10.04
N GLY A 206 2.24 2.25 -11.31
CA GLY A 206 2.40 3.58 -11.89
C GLY A 206 1.35 4.59 -11.39
N LEU A 207 1.79 5.82 -11.19
CA LEU A 207 0.95 6.96 -10.84
C LEU A 207 0.37 7.63 -12.09
N LYS A 208 -0.87 8.12 -12.00
CA LYS A 208 -1.41 9.05 -13.01
C LYS A 208 -0.52 10.28 -13.09
N GLU A 209 -0.30 10.81 -14.29
CA GLU A 209 0.55 11.99 -14.48
C GLU A 209 0.03 13.20 -13.67
N GLU A 210 -1.29 13.41 -13.60
CA GLU A 210 -1.89 14.47 -12.78
C GLU A 210 -1.61 14.29 -11.28
N ALA A 211 -1.72 13.06 -10.76
CA ALA A 211 -1.42 12.77 -9.36
C ALA A 211 0.07 12.97 -9.08
N PHE A 212 0.93 12.53 -10.01
CA PHE A 212 2.38 12.68 -9.94
C PHE A 212 2.81 14.16 -9.92
N LYS A 213 2.25 14.99 -10.80
CA LYS A 213 2.57 16.43 -10.87
C LYS A 213 2.05 17.23 -9.68
N ASN A 214 1.09 16.69 -8.92
CA ASN A 214 0.53 17.30 -7.71
C ASN A 214 1.03 16.64 -6.41
N ILE A 215 2.17 15.94 -6.44
CA ILE A 215 2.75 15.35 -5.22
C ILE A 215 3.14 16.44 -4.22
N GLU A 216 2.66 16.31 -2.99
CA GLU A 216 3.05 17.19 -1.89
C GLU A 216 4.23 16.59 -1.13
N ILE A 217 5.22 17.41 -0.75
CA ILE A 217 6.35 16.96 0.08
C ILE A 217 6.38 17.77 1.38
N LEU A 218 6.46 17.07 2.51
CA LEU A 218 6.72 17.61 3.83
C LEU A 218 8.02 17.03 4.38
N THR A 219 8.98 17.85 4.79
CA THR A 219 10.20 17.38 5.47
C THR A 219 9.96 17.14 6.95
N GLY A 220 10.69 16.18 7.51
CA GLY A 220 10.60 15.80 8.92
C GLY A 220 10.96 16.91 9.91
N PRO A 221 10.57 16.75 11.18
CA PRO A 221 10.70 17.77 12.24
C PRO A 221 12.14 18.13 12.64
N ALA A 222 13.12 17.28 12.34
CA ALA A 222 14.53 17.63 12.50
C ALA A 222 14.97 18.74 11.52
N ASN A 223 14.12 19.12 10.56
CA ASN A 223 14.34 20.24 9.66
C ASN A 223 15.70 20.16 8.93
N SER A 224 16.10 18.95 8.53
CA SER A 224 17.36 18.71 7.83
C SER A 224 17.45 19.60 6.59
N THR A 225 18.37 20.57 6.63
CA THR A 225 18.61 21.49 5.52
C THR A 225 19.07 20.71 4.28
N ALA A 226 19.86 19.64 4.47
CA ALA A 226 20.29 18.76 3.39
C ALA A 226 19.09 18.08 2.71
N ASN A 227 18.18 17.45 3.48
CA ASN A 227 17.04 16.75 2.90
C ASN A 227 16.05 17.70 2.24
N LEU A 228 15.91 18.94 2.74
CA LEU A 228 15.15 19.99 2.06
C LEU A 228 15.76 20.35 0.69
N ILE A 229 17.07 20.58 0.63
CA ILE A 229 17.78 20.89 -0.63
C ILE A 229 17.63 19.74 -1.62
N ILE A 230 17.82 18.50 -1.17
CA ILE A 230 17.68 17.30 -2.00
C ILE A 230 16.25 17.17 -2.51
N ALA A 231 15.24 17.25 -1.64
CA ALA A 231 13.83 17.17 -2.05
C ALA A 231 13.48 18.25 -3.07
N LYS A 232 13.94 19.49 -2.87
CA LYS A 232 13.74 20.59 -3.81
C LYS A 232 14.44 20.37 -5.15
N ALA A 233 15.64 19.78 -5.15
CA ALA A 233 16.35 19.43 -6.38
C ALA A 233 15.61 18.31 -7.14
N LEU A 234 15.15 17.28 -6.43
CA LEU A 234 14.38 16.18 -6.99
C LEU A 234 13.07 16.66 -7.64
N LEU A 235 12.29 17.53 -6.98
CA LEU A 235 11.06 18.07 -7.59
C LEU A 235 11.36 18.84 -8.89
N ARG A 236 12.44 19.64 -8.90
CA ARG A 236 12.87 20.39 -10.10
C ARG A 236 13.32 19.48 -11.23
N ASP A 237 14.11 18.45 -10.95
CA ASP A 237 14.58 17.46 -11.94
C ASP A 237 13.43 16.73 -12.65
N HIS A 238 12.31 16.54 -11.93
CA HIS A 238 11.11 15.89 -12.46
C HIS A 238 10.02 16.87 -12.96
N GLU A 239 10.37 18.15 -13.06
CA GLU A 239 9.47 19.23 -13.51
C GLU A 239 8.15 19.27 -12.72
N ILE A 240 8.23 19.02 -11.41
CA ILE A 240 7.11 19.10 -10.47
C ILE A 240 7.14 20.49 -9.84
N GLY A 241 6.03 21.22 -9.97
CA GLY A 241 5.89 22.54 -9.37
C GLY A 241 5.77 22.48 -7.84
N GLY A 242 5.95 23.63 -7.19
CA GLY A 242 5.86 23.76 -5.74
C GLY A 242 7.19 23.60 -5.03
N GLU A 243 7.14 23.71 -3.70
CA GLU A 243 8.29 23.65 -2.81
C GLU A 243 8.00 22.68 -1.67
N PRO A 244 8.98 21.87 -1.21
CA PRO A 244 8.78 21.06 -0.02
C PRO A 244 8.47 21.93 1.19
N GLN A 245 7.42 21.57 1.91
CA GLN A 245 7.05 22.23 3.16
C GLN A 245 7.87 21.65 4.32
N LYS A 246 8.01 22.42 5.40
CA LYS A 246 8.63 21.95 6.65
C LYS A 246 7.55 21.49 7.63
N SER A 247 7.80 20.40 8.34
CA SER A 247 6.99 20.04 9.52
C SER A 247 6.92 21.23 10.48
N LYS A 248 5.72 21.46 11.03
CA LYS A 248 5.50 22.48 12.07
C LYS A 248 5.80 21.95 13.47
N ILE A 249 6.11 20.66 13.61
CA ILE A 249 6.47 20.08 14.89
C ILE A 249 7.86 20.58 15.28
N GLN A 250 7.95 21.17 16.46
CA GLN A 250 9.23 21.59 17.03
C GLN A 250 9.80 20.46 17.90
N ILE A 251 11.04 20.09 17.63
CA ILE A 251 11.83 19.19 18.48
C ILE A 251 13.09 19.93 18.94
N ARG A 252 13.61 19.55 20.10
CA ARG A 252 14.89 20.05 20.59
C ARG A 252 15.99 19.17 19.98
N ASP A 253 16.98 19.80 19.36
CA ASP A 253 18.22 19.14 18.96
C ASP A 253 19.01 18.82 20.25
N TYR A 254 19.35 17.55 20.45
CA TYR A 254 20.19 17.07 21.54
C TYR A 254 21.54 16.63 20.99
#